data_AF-A0A4R5AF10-F1
#
_entry.id   AF-A0A4R5AF10-F1
#
_cell.length_a   1.000
_cell.length_b   1.000
_cell.length_c   1.000
_cell.angle_alpha   90.00
_cell.angle_beta   90.00
_cell.angle_gamma   90.00
#
_symmetry.space_group_name_H-M   'P 1'
#
loop_
_entity.id
_entity.type
_entity.pdbx_description
1 polymer ?
#
loop_
_entity_poly.entity_id
_entity_poly.type
_entity_poly.pdbx_seq_one_letter_code
_entity_poly.pdbx_strand_id
1 'polypeptide(L)'
;MGRVLPIVVAIALLVYALIDCLQTDSTRFRSLNRVAWAAIIVLIPLIGPILWLAVGKVRHRPQRPAAPPPRRPLAPDDDPEFLRHLRDVDDKHEQMLNQWEADLRRRETEIQRKKDAEARAAEEAQRRKEAEARQREDEARQHTDDEDDSR
;
A
#
# COMPACT_ATOMS: atom_id res chain seq x y z
N MET A 1 -7.71 11.78 -36.19
CA MET A 1 -7.37 13.09 -35.59
C MET A 1 -6.35 13.03 -34.44
N GLY A 2 -5.94 11.87 -33.91
CA GLY A 2 -4.91 11.80 -32.85
C GLY A 2 -3.47 12.15 -33.27
N ARG A 3 -3.20 12.34 -34.57
CA ARG A 3 -1.86 12.68 -35.10
C ARG A 3 -1.49 14.17 -34.99
N VAL A 4 -2.50 15.05 -34.88
CA VAL A 4 -2.27 16.50 -34.76
C VAL A 4 -2.04 16.94 -33.31
N LEU A 5 -2.48 16.12 -32.35
CA LEU A 5 -2.33 16.38 -30.91
C LEU A 5 -0.86 16.65 -30.48
N PRO A 6 0.15 15.85 -30.86
CA PRO A 6 1.53 16.15 -30.47
C PRO A 6 2.07 17.44 -31.11
N ILE A 7 1.66 17.77 -32.32
CA ILE A 7 2.06 18.99 -33.03
C ILE A 7 1.47 20.21 -32.33
N VAL A 8 0.19 20.14 -31.95
CA VAL A 8 -0.50 21.20 -31.20
C VAL A 8 0.14 21.41 -29.83
N VAL A 9 0.50 20.34 -29.12
CA VAL A 9 1.22 20.44 -27.83
C VAL A 9 2.59 21.09 -28.02
N ALA A 10 3.36 20.71 -29.04
CA ALA A 10 4.67 21.31 -29.32
C ALA A 10 4.56 22.82 -29.61
N ILE A 11 3.58 23.24 -30.42
CA ILE A 11 3.33 24.65 -30.74
C ILE A 11 2.86 25.41 -29.50
N ALA A 12 1.94 24.84 -28.70
CA ALA A 12 1.46 25.45 -27.47
C ALA A 12 2.59 25.66 -26.45
N LEU A 13 3.50 24.69 -26.31
CA LEU A 13 4.69 24.81 -25.47
C LEU A 13 5.67 25.86 -25.98
N LEU A 14 5.87 25.95 -27.29
CA LEU A 14 6.73 26.98 -27.90
C LEU A 14 6.19 28.39 -27.61
N VAL A 15 4.90 28.61 -27.84
CA VAL A 15 4.24 29.90 -27.60
C VAL A 15 4.23 30.23 -26.11
N TYR A 16 3.96 29.25 -25.25
CA TYR A 16 3.99 29.44 -23.81
C TYR A 16 5.39 29.82 -23.30
N ALA A 17 6.44 29.11 -23.74
CA ALA A 17 7.83 29.42 -23.39
C ALA A 17 8.25 30.81 -23.91
N LEU A 18 7.75 31.22 -25.08
CA LEU A 18 8.00 32.54 -25.63
C LEU A 18 7.32 33.65 -24.79
N ILE A 19 6.06 33.45 -24.39
CA ILE A 19 5.31 34.38 -23.53
C ILE A 19 5.94 34.48 -22.15
N ASP A 20 6.39 33.37 -21.57
CA ASP A 20 7.03 33.32 -20.26
C ASP A 20 8.43 33.96 -20.28
N CYS A 21 9.17 33.79 -21.38
CA CYS A 21 10.44 34.48 -21.66
C CYS A 21 10.24 36.00 -21.76
N LEU A 22 9.12 36.44 -22.35
CA LEU A 22 8.77 37.86 -22.46
C LEU A 22 8.19 38.44 -21.16
N GLN A 23 7.57 37.62 -20.31
CA GLN A 23 7.00 38.05 -19.02
C GLN A 23 8.03 38.13 -17.88
N THR A 24 9.27 37.70 -18.09
CA THR A 24 10.30 37.73 -17.05
C THR A 24 11.11 39.02 -17.08
N ASP A 25 10.67 40.02 -16.30
CA ASP A 25 11.51 41.14 -15.88
C ASP A 25 12.47 40.68 -14.76
N SER A 26 13.73 41.05 -14.93
CA SER A 26 14.90 40.53 -14.25
C SER A 26 15.12 41.22 -12.91
N THR A 27 14.42 40.86 -11.83
CA THR A 27 14.89 41.29 -10.49
C THR A 27 14.60 40.29 -9.38
N ARG A 28 15.70 39.81 -8.78
CA ARG A 28 15.79 39.16 -7.46
C ARG A 28 15.10 37.80 -7.32
N PHE A 29 15.82 36.72 -7.61
CA PHE A 29 16.55 35.97 -6.56
C PHE A 29 17.25 34.74 -7.16
N ARG A 30 18.35 34.38 -6.50
CA ARG A 30 19.42 33.47 -6.91
C ARG A 30 19.07 32.01 -6.58
N SER A 31 19.47 31.12 -7.48
CA SER A 31 19.69 29.67 -7.32
C SER A 31 18.50 28.74 -7.08
N LEU A 32 17.62 28.56 -8.07
CA LEU A 32 17.19 27.22 -8.52
C LEU A 32 16.56 27.38 -9.90
N ASN A 33 17.27 26.87 -10.90
CA ASN A 33 17.07 27.10 -12.33
C ASN A 33 15.62 26.78 -12.76
N ARG A 34 14.75 27.79 -12.80
CA ARG A 34 13.34 27.69 -13.22
C ARG A 34 13.21 27.08 -14.63
N VAL A 35 14.21 27.34 -15.48
CA VAL A 35 14.31 26.79 -16.84
C VAL A 35 14.70 25.30 -16.81
N ALA A 36 15.52 24.85 -15.87
CA ALA A 36 15.83 23.42 -15.73
C ALA A 36 14.59 22.60 -15.32
N TRP A 37 13.74 23.11 -14.43
CA TRP A 37 12.50 22.43 -14.06
C TRP A 37 11.51 22.37 -15.22
N ALA A 38 11.36 23.46 -15.98
CA ALA A 38 10.55 23.47 -17.20
C ALA A 38 11.13 22.52 -18.26
N ALA A 39 12.44 22.50 -18.45
CA ALA A 39 13.11 21.58 -19.36
C ALA A 39 12.87 20.12 -18.96
N ILE A 40 12.93 19.79 -17.67
CA ILE A 40 12.62 18.43 -17.17
C ILE A 40 11.18 18.04 -17.52
N ILE A 41 10.20 18.92 -17.27
CA ILE A 41 8.78 18.64 -17.55
C ILE A 41 8.53 18.44 -19.06
N VAL A 42 9.28 19.14 -19.93
CA VAL A 42 9.17 19.01 -21.39
C VAL A 42 9.94 17.82 -21.94
N LEU A 43 11.11 17.50 -21.38
CA LEU A 43 11.99 16.45 -21.89
C LEU A 43 11.46 15.04 -21.57
N ILE A 44 10.80 14.86 -20.42
CA ILE A 44 10.19 13.58 -20.03
C ILE A 44 9.17 13.04 -21.07
N PRO A 45 8.17 13.81 -21.52
CA PRO A 45 7.22 13.34 -22.53
C PRO A 45 7.82 13.20 -23.93
N LEU A 46 9.02 13.75 -24.19
CA LEU A 46 9.75 13.56 -25.45
C LEU A 46 10.61 12.29 -25.42
N ILE A 47 11.32 12.02 -24.31
CA ILE A 47 12.20 10.85 -24.17
C ILE A 47 11.39 9.55 -24.11
N GLY A 48 10.24 9.54 -23.42
CA GLY A 48 9.40 8.34 -23.29
C GLY A 48 9.05 7.69 -24.64
N PRO A 49 8.45 8.43 -25.59
CA PRO A 49 8.15 7.93 -26.93
C PRO A 49 9.40 7.53 -27.74
N ILE A 50 10.49 8.29 -27.64
CA ILE A 50 11.74 7.98 -28.36
C ILE A 50 12.32 6.66 -27.86
N LEU A 51 12.36 6.44 -26.55
CA LEU A 51 12.86 5.21 -25.94
C LEU A 51 11.95 4.02 -26.27
N TRP A 52 10.63 4.22 -26.28
CA TRP A 52 9.67 3.21 -26.71
C TRP A 52 9.86 2.80 -28.18
N LEU A 53 10.12 3.76 -29.08
CA LEU A 53 10.39 3.47 -30.48
C LEU A 53 11.75 2.78 -30.70
N ALA A 54 12.76 3.13 -29.89
CA ALA A 54 14.07 2.49 -29.93
C ALA A 54 14.01 1.02 -29.48
N VAL A 55 13.25 0.72 -28.42
CA VAL A 55 13.11 -0.64 -27.87
C VAL A 55 12.04 -1.46 -28.63
N GLY A 56 10.96 -0.82 -29.08
CA GLY A 56 9.80 -1.48 -29.67
C GLY A 56 9.96 -1.95 -31.11
N LYS A 57 11.07 -1.62 -31.80
CA LYS A 57 11.30 -1.99 -33.20
C LYS A 57 11.92 -3.38 -33.37
N VAL A 58 11.34 -4.39 -32.72
CA VAL A 58 11.52 -5.79 -33.11
C VAL A 58 10.17 -6.51 -33.09
N ARG A 59 9.33 -6.25 -34.10
CA ARG A 59 8.27 -7.21 -34.43
C ARG A 59 8.01 -7.28 -35.94
N HIS A 60 8.29 -8.46 -36.48
CA HIS A 60 8.14 -8.85 -37.87
C HIS A 60 6.69 -8.66 -38.35
N ARG A 61 6.52 -8.08 -39.53
CA ARG A 61 5.26 -8.08 -40.29
C ARG A 61 5.22 -9.35 -41.15
N PRO A 62 4.29 -10.31 -40.96
CA PRO A 62 4.06 -11.33 -41.96
C PRO A 62 3.02 -10.80 -42.97
N GLN A 63 3.43 -10.67 -44.23
CA GLN A 63 2.50 -10.63 -45.36
C GLN A 63 2.11 -12.06 -45.72
N ARG A 64 0.82 -12.43 -45.69
CA ARG A 64 0.30 -13.59 -46.43
C ARG A 64 -1.17 -13.41 -46.86
N PRO A 65 -1.61 -14.07 -47.94
CA PRO A 65 -2.83 -13.76 -48.70
C PRO A 65 -4.10 -14.37 -48.11
N ALA A 66 -5.24 -13.92 -48.66
CA ALA A 66 -6.61 -14.18 -48.25
C ALA A 66 -6.92 -15.66 -47.91
N ALA A 67 -7.35 -15.88 -46.67
CA ALA A 67 -7.86 -17.13 -46.11
C ALA A 67 -9.39 -17.03 -45.92
N PRO A 68 -10.12 -18.14 -45.61
CA PRO A 68 -11.58 -18.18 -45.46
C PRO A 68 -12.08 -17.13 -44.46
N PRO A 69 -13.39 -16.73 -44.48
CA PRO A 69 -13.89 -15.72 -43.54
C PRO A 69 -13.47 -16.13 -42.13
N PRO A 70 -12.73 -15.28 -41.40
CA PRO A 70 -12.23 -15.62 -40.09
C PRO A 70 -13.44 -15.96 -39.23
N ARG A 71 -13.38 -17.07 -38.49
CA ARG A 71 -14.27 -17.29 -37.36
C ARG A 71 -14.27 -15.98 -36.58
N ARG A 72 -15.42 -15.31 -36.51
CA ARG A 72 -15.53 -14.08 -35.73
C ARG A 72 -14.99 -14.46 -34.34
N PRO A 73 -13.99 -13.72 -33.81
CA PRO A 73 -13.57 -13.97 -32.45
C PRO A 73 -14.82 -13.90 -31.58
N LEU A 74 -15.14 -15.00 -30.89
CA LEU A 74 -16.20 -14.99 -29.88
C LEU A 74 -15.84 -13.85 -28.94
N ALA A 75 -16.80 -12.97 -28.68
CA ALA A 75 -16.61 -11.97 -27.65
C ALA A 75 -16.28 -12.73 -26.35
N PRO A 76 -15.35 -12.25 -25.51
CA PRO A 76 -15.04 -12.89 -24.24
C PRO A 76 -16.28 -13.20 -23.39
N ASP A 77 -17.34 -12.40 -23.53
CA ASP A 77 -18.63 -12.56 -22.85
C ASP A 77 -19.41 -13.83 -23.26
N ASP A 78 -19.17 -14.38 -24.46
CA ASP A 78 -19.86 -15.56 -25.00
C ASP A 78 -18.98 -16.83 -25.01
N ASP A 79 -17.76 -16.78 -24.45
CA ASP A 79 -16.83 -17.92 -24.38
C ASP A 79 -17.03 -18.72 -23.08
N PRO A 80 -17.54 -19.97 -23.15
CA PRO A 80 -17.78 -20.77 -21.96
C PRO A 80 -16.50 -21.08 -21.17
N GLU A 81 -15.33 -21.12 -21.82
CA GLU A 81 -14.06 -21.36 -21.12
C GLU A 81 -13.59 -20.10 -20.38
N PHE A 82 -13.83 -18.91 -20.92
CA PHE A 82 -13.54 -17.65 -20.23
C PHE A 82 -14.40 -17.48 -18.98
N LEU A 83 -15.70 -17.76 -19.08
CA LEU A 83 -16.63 -17.70 -17.93
C LEU A 83 -16.28 -18.73 -16.85
N ARG A 84 -15.87 -19.94 -17.24
CA ARG A 84 -15.37 -20.95 -16.30
C ARG A 84 -14.12 -20.46 -15.58
N HIS A 85 -13.18 -19.88 -16.31
CA HIS A 85 -11.97 -19.34 -15.72
C HIS A 85 -12.25 -18.25 -14.67
N LEU A 86 -13.18 -17.33 -14.96
CA LEU A 86 -13.59 -16.31 -13.99
C LEU A 86 -14.18 -16.92 -12.71
N ARG A 87 -15.07 -17.91 -12.86
CA ARG A 87 -15.64 -18.63 -11.70
C ARG A 87 -14.57 -19.33 -10.87
N ASP A 88 -13.61 -20.00 -11.51
CA ASP A 88 -12.50 -20.64 -10.82
C ASP A 88 -11.62 -19.64 -10.06
N VAL A 89 -11.45 -18.42 -10.60
CA VAL A 89 -10.70 -17.34 -9.94
C VAL A 89 -11.47 -16.81 -8.74
N ASP A 90 -12.78 -16.59 -8.88
CA ASP A 90 -13.66 -16.14 -7.79
C ASP A 90 -13.70 -17.17 -6.65
N ASP A 91 -13.89 -18.47 -6.97
CA ASP A 91 -13.92 -19.55 -5.99
C ASP A 91 -12.60 -19.64 -5.19
N LYS A 92 -11.45 -19.46 -5.87
CA LYS A 92 -10.13 -19.43 -5.21
C LYS A 92 -9.97 -18.20 -4.32
N HIS A 93 -10.51 -17.05 -4.76
CA HIS A 93 -10.45 -15.83 -3.99
C HIS A 93 -11.26 -15.94 -2.70
N GLU A 94 -12.49 -16.47 -2.79
CA GLU A 94 -13.34 -16.74 -1.64
C GLU A 94 -12.67 -17.71 -0.65
N GLN A 95 -12.05 -18.78 -1.15
CA GLN A 95 -11.29 -19.71 -0.31
C GLN A 95 -10.12 -19.03 0.41
N MET A 96 -9.38 -18.15 -0.27
CA MET A 96 -8.29 -17.40 0.33
C MET A 96 -8.77 -16.45 1.44
N LEU A 97 -9.90 -15.76 1.22
CA LEU A 97 -10.51 -14.89 2.22
C LEU A 97 -10.95 -15.67 3.46
N ASN A 98 -11.61 -16.80 3.27
CA ASN A 98 -12.05 -17.67 4.37
C ASN A 98 -10.87 -18.20 5.20
N GLN A 99 -9.76 -18.56 4.55
CA GLN A 99 -8.54 -18.98 5.26
C GLN A 99 -7.95 -17.84 6.11
N TRP A 100 -7.89 -16.62 5.56
CA TRP A 100 -7.41 -15.46 6.31
C TRP A 100 -8.30 -15.12 7.50
N GLU A 101 -9.63 -15.21 7.35
CA GLU A 101 -10.56 -14.99 8.46
C GLU A 101 -10.34 -16.02 9.58
N ALA A 102 -10.14 -17.29 9.22
CA ALA A 102 -9.88 -18.35 10.19
C ALA A 102 -8.57 -18.11 10.96
N ASP A 103 -7.50 -17.68 10.27
CA ASP A 103 -6.22 -17.36 10.89
C ASP A 103 -6.30 -16.15 11.83
N LEU A 104 -7.02 -15.10 11.43
CA LEU A 104 -7.26 -13.92 12.28
C LEU A 104 -8.00 -14.30 13.55
N ARG A 105 -9.08 -15.08 13.45
CA ARG A 105 -9.85 -15.55 14.60
C ARG A 105 -8.98 -16.37 15.57
N ARG A 106 -8.12 -17.26 15.06
CA ARG A 106 -7.18 -18.02 15.89
C ARG A 106 -6.26 -17.08 16.68
N ARG A 107 -5.63 -16.12 16.00
CA ARG A 107 -4.71 -15.17 16.64
C ARG A 107 -5.41 -14.30 17.69
N GLU A 108 -6.62 -13.84 17.40
CA GLU A 108 -7.42 -13.06 18.36
C GLU A 108 -7.70 -13.88 19.61
N THR A 109 -8.12 -15.15 19.47
CA THR A 109 -8.37 -16.03 20.63
C THR A 109 -7.11 -16.31 21.44
N GLU A 110 -5.94 -16.47 20.80
CA GLU A 110 -4.67 -16.65 21.50
C GLU A 110 -4.26 -15.40 22.26
N ILE A 111 -4.40 -14.22 21.64
CA ILE A 111 -4.13 -12.93 22.30
C ILE A 111 -5.06 -12.75 23.49
N GLN A 112 -6.35 -13.04 23.34
CA GLN A 112 -7.32 -12.90 24.41
C GLN A 112 -7.00 -13.86 25.56
N ARG A 113 -6.69 -15.13 25.28
CA ARG A 113 -6.27 -16.10 26.30
C ARG A 113 -5.03 -15.66 27.06
N LYS A 114 -4.04 -15.09 26.37
CA LYS A 114 -2.82 -14.55 27.00
C LYS A 114 -3.15 -13.37 27.92
N LYS A 115 -3.97 -12.42 27.45
CA LYS A 115 -4.43 -11.28 28.26
C LYS A 115 -5.20 -11.75 29.50
N ASP A 116 -6.10 -12.72 29.35
CA ASP A 116 -6.87 -13.26 30.47
C ASP A 116 -5.96 -13.99 31.48
N ALA A 117 -4.96 -14.73 31.01
CA ALA A 117 -3.98 -15.38 31.87
C ALA A 117 -3.09 -14.37 32.61
N GLU A 118 -2.65 -13.31 31.93
CA GLU A 118 -1.89 -12.21 32.52
C GLU A 118 -2.71 -11.46 33.57
N ALA A 119 -3.99 -11.18 33.29
CA ALA A 119 -4.91 -10.55 34.23
C ALA A 119 -5.11 -11.40 35.50
N ARG A 120 -5.31 -12.73 35.33
CA ARG A 120 -5.41 -13.67 36.47
C ARG A 120 -4.12 -13.71 37.30
N ALA A 121 -2.97 -13.78 36.64
CA ALA A 121 -1.68 -13.78 37.33
C ALA A 121 -1.43 -12.47 38.09
N ALA A 122 -1.82 -11.33 37.53
CA ALA A 122 -1.74 -10.03 38.19
C ALA A 122 -2.65 -9.96 39.43
N GLU A 123 -3.88 -10.48 39.32
CA GLU A 123 -4.82 -10.54 40.45
C GLU A 123 -4.30 -11.46 41.57
N GLU A 124 -3.77 -12.64 41.23
CA GLU A 124 -3.16 -13.54 42.21
C GLU A 124 -1.93 -12.93 42.88
N ALA A 125 -1.07 -12.25 42.12
CA ALA A 125 0.09 -11.55 42.67
C ALA A 125 -0.33 -10.40 43.60
N GLN A 126 -1.40 -9.68 43.26
CA GLN A 126 -1.95 -8.64 44.13
C GLN A 126 -2.53 -9.23 45.42
N ARG A 127 -3.32 -10.31 45.33
CA ARG A 127 -3.84 -11.03 46.50
C ARG A 127 -2.73 -11.57 47.41
N ARG A 128 -1.64 -12.10 46.84
CA ARG A 128 -0.46 -12.53 47.61
C ARG A 128 0.18 -11.36 48.33
N LYS A 129 0.41 -10.23 47.65
CA LYS A 129 0.96 -9.01 48.27
C LYS A 129 0.07 -8.48 49.39
N GLU A 130 -1.25 -8.47 49.20
CA GLU A 130 -2.21 -8.05 50.23
C GLU A 130 -2.20 -9.00 51.45
N ALA A 131 -2.08 -10.31 51.22
CA ALA A 131 -1.95 -11.29 52.30
C ALA A 131 -0.63 -11.15 53.06
N GLU A 132 0.49 -10.98 52.35
CA GLU A 132 1.80 -10.73 52.96
C GLU A 132 1.83 -9.42 53.75
N ALA A 133 1.18 -8.36 53.24
CA ALA A 133 1.07 -7.08 53.95
C ALA A 133 0.27 -7.24 55.26
N ARG A 134 -0.87 -7.95 55.23
CA ARG A 134 -1.65 -8.26 56.43
C ARG A 134 -0.85 -9.07 57.45
N GLN A 135 -0.11 -10.09 57.00
CA GLN A 135 0.75 -10.88 57.88
C GLN A 135 1.81 -10.03 58.57
N ARG A 136 2.49 -9.14 57.82
CA ARG A 136 3.47 -8.21 58.39
C ARG A 136 2.84 -7.24 59.40
N GLU A 137 1.63 -6.77 59.14
CA GLU A 137 0.90 -5.93 60.09
C GLU A 137 0.54 -6.69 61.38
N ASP A 138 0.10 -7.94 61.27
CA ASP A 138 -0.24 -8.80 62.42
C ASP A 138 1.01 -9.16 63.25
N GLU A 139 2.12 -9.50 62.60
CA GLU A 139 3.42 -9.73 63.27
C GLU A 139 3.92 -8.49 64.00
N ALA A 140 3.80 -7.31 63.37
CA ALA A 140 4.19 -6.04 64.00
C ALA A 140 3.34 -5.74 65.24
N ARG A 141 2.03 -6.02 65.21
CA ARG A 141 1.15 -5.86 66.38
C ARG A 141 1.52 -6.80 67.53
N GLN A 142 1.81 -8.07 67.23
CA GLN A 142 2.26 -9.02 68.26
C GLN A 142 3.58 -8.58 68.89
N HIS A 143 4.53 -8.12 68.08
CA HIS A 143 5.82 -7.67 68.59
C HIS A 143 5.71 -6.45 69.50
N THR A 144 4.82 -5.50 69.20
CA THR A 144 4.59 -4.33 70.06
C THR A 144 3.93 -4.67 71.39
N ASP A 145 3.04 -5.67 71.41
CA ASP A 145 2.36 -6.10 72.63
C ASP A 145 3.35 -6.81 73.60
N ASP A 146 4.30 -7.59 73.07
CA ASP A 146 5.35 -8.25 73.87
C ASP A 146 6.39 -7.27 74.46
N GLU A 147 6.67 -6.15 73.79
CA GLU A 147 7.57 -5.10 74.31
C GLU A 147 6.97 -4.31 75.49
N ASP A 148 5.64 -4.18 75.57
CA ASP A 148 4.95 -3.44 76.65
C ASP A 148 4.84 -4.28 77.94
N ASP A 149 4.73 -5.61 77.83
CA ASP A 149 4.66 -6.54 78.99
C ASP A 149 6.03 -6.75 79.70
N SER A 150 7.11 -6.26 79.09
CA SER A 150 8.49 -6.36 79.61
C SER A 150 8.98 -5.07 80.32
N ARG A 151 8.12 -4.06 80.49
CA ARG A 151 8.44 -2.77 81.13
C ARG A 151 7.82 -2.60 82.51
#